data_AF-A0A550GZY2-F1
#
_entry.id   AF-A0A550GZY2-F1
#
_cell.length_a   1.000
_cell.length_b   1.000
_cell.length_c   1.000
_cell.angle_alpha   90.00
_cell.angle_beta   90.00
_cell.angle_gamma   90.00
#
_symmetry.space_group_name_H-M   'P 1'
#
loop_
_entity.id
_entity.type
_entity.pdbx_description
1 polymer ?
#
loop_
_entity_poly.entity_id
_entity_poly.type
_entity_poly.pdbx_seq_one_letter_code
_entity_poly.pdbx_strand_id
1 'polypeptide(L)'
;MPEKTRKEIEELEERTEQVIDKIKKSPKKAVKGIEKEFEELDKDAKKLIKKVQSSGEKADESGKKTWKELAERIRKQAKKINRSWTELVKEPKKIPADV
;
A
#
# COMPACT_ATOMS: atom_id res chain seq x y z
N MET A 1 2.37 17.97 13.37
CA MET A 1 3.20 17.00 14.09
C MET A 1 3.26 15.70 13.29
N PRO A 2 4.47 15.16 13.04
CA PRO A 2 4.68 13.90 12.30
C PRO A 2 3.98 12.70 12.94
N GLU A 3 3.66 12.73 14.24
CA GLU A 3 2.97 11.63 14.94
C GLU A 3 1.59 11.29 14.36
N LYS A 4 0.78 12.29 13.99
CA LYS A 4 -0.52 12.03 13.36
C LYS A 4 -0.35 11.30 12.03
N THR A 5 0.63 11.72 11.23
CA THR A 5 0.93 11.08 9.95
C THR A 5 1.56 9.71 10.13
N ARG A 6 2.38 9.51 11.17
CA ARG A 6 2.91 8.20 11.53
C ARG A 6 1.77 7.23 11.85
N LYS A 7 0.79 7.65 12.66
CA LYS A 7 -0.39 6.82 12.97
C LYS A 7 -1.20 6.48 11.72
N GLU A 8 -1.46 7.45 10.85
CA GLU A 8 -2.15 7.21 9.57
C GLU A 8 -1.38 6.19 8.68
N ILE A 9 -0.05 6.20 8.74
CA ILE A 9 0.79 5.24 8.02
C ILE A 9 0.70 3.85 8.66
N GLU A 10 0.73 3.76 9.98
CA GLU A 10 0.56 2.49 10.71
C GLU A 10 -0.81 1.86 10.42
N GLU A 11 -1.87 2.67 10.37
CA GLU A 11 -3.21 2.20 9.97
C GLU A 11 -3.24 1.72 8.52
N LEU A 12 -2.54 2.41 7.60
CA LEU A 12 -2.39 1.95 6.21
C LEU A 12 -1.66 0.62 6.14
N GLU A 13 -0.60 0.44 6.94
CA GLU A 13 0.18 -0.79 7.04
C GLU A 13 -0.67 -1.97 7.52
N GLU A 14 -1.44 -1.80 8.60
CA GLU A 14 -2.34 -2.84 9.11
C GLU A 14 -3.42 -3.20 8.09
N ARG A 15 -4.10 -2.21 7.50
CA ARG A 15 -5.13 -2.47 6.49
C ARG A 15 -4.56 -3.17 5.26
N THR A 16 -3.34 -2.83 4.86
CA THR A 16 -2.62 -3.52 3.78
C THR A 16 -2.42 -5.00 4.09
N GLU A 17 -1.92 -5.33 5.28
CA GLU A 17 -1.72 -6.73 5.68
C GLU A 17 -3.04 -7.50 5.75
N GLN A 18 -4.10 -6.87 6.29
CA GLN A 18 -5.42 -7.50 6.36
C GLN A 18 -5.99 -7.81 4.97
N VAL A 19 -5.87 -6.88 4.03
CA VAL A 19 -6.33 -7.10 2.65
C VAL A 19 -5.50 -8.21 1.98
N ILE A 20 -4.19 -8.22 2.15
CA ILE A 20 -3.32 -9.30 1.62
C ILE A 20 -3.66 -10.66 2.24
N ASP A 21 -3.97 -10.73 3.53
CA ASP A 21 -4.39 -11.97 4.17
C ASP A 21 -5.76 -12.44 3.65
N LYS A 22 -6.72 -11.53 3.50
CA LYS A 22 -8.02 -11.81 2.87
C LYS A 22 -7.86 -12.36 1.46
N ILE A 23 -6.95 -11.80 0.65
CA ILE A 23 -6.61 -12.32 -0.69
C ILE A 23 -6.14 -13.76 -0.62
N LYS A 24 -5.15 -14.04 0.22
CA LYS A 24 -4.54 -15.37 0.34
C LYS A 24 -5.57 -16.43 0.74
N LYS A 25 -6.56 -16.04 1.55
CA LYS A 25 -7.64 -16.91 2.03
C LYS A 25 -8.87 -16.94 1.12
N SER A 26 -9.02 -15.98 0.20
CA SER A 26 -10.22 -15.86 -0.62
C SER A 26 -10.11 -16.61 -1.93
N PRO A 27 -11.17 -17.33 -2.35
CA PRO A 27 -11.24 -17.88 -3.70
C PRO A 27 -11.30 -16.74 -4.73
N LYS A 28 -10.70 -16.94 -5.91
CA LYS A 28 -10.64 -15.96 -7.02
C LYS A 28 -11.99 -15.34 -7.43
N LYS A 29 -13.12 -15.91 -7.04
CA LYS A 29 -14.45 -15.35 -7.29
C LYS A 29 -14.81 -14.17 -6.36
N ALA A 30 -14.11 -14.00 -5.24
CA ALA A 30 -14.31 -12.89 -4.30
C ALA A 30 -13.47 -11.63 -4.64
N VAL A 31 -12.75 -11.65 -5.77
CA VAL A 31 -11.84 -10.59 -6.21
C VAL A 31 -12.50 -9.21 -6.32
N LYS A 32 -13.78 -9.13 -6.70
CA LYS A 32 -14.50 -7.84 -6.80
C LYS A 32 -14.60 -7.07 -5.48
N GLY A 33 -14.79 -7.77 -4.35
CA GLY A 33 -14.84 -7.12 -3.04
C GLY A 33 -13.48 -6.60 -2.62
N ILE A 34 -12.44 -7.38 -2.93
CA ILE A 34 -11.05 -7.06 -2.62
C ILE A 34 -10.54 -5.92 -3.52
N GLU A 35 -10.93 -5.88 -4.79
CA GLU A 35 -10.59 -4.80 -5.75
C GLU A 35 -10.92 -3.42 -5.21
N LYS A 36 -12.12 -3.28 -4.63
CA LYS A 36 -12.57 -2.03 -4.04
C LYS A 36 -11.72 -1.65 -2.82
N GLU A 37 -11.43 -2.61 -1.93
CA GLU A 37 -10.54 -2.38 -0.79
C GLU A 37 -9.12 -1.97 -1.26
N PHE A 38 -8.62 -2.53 -2.36
CA PHE A 38 -7.36 -2.15 -3.00
C PHE A 38 -7.35 -0.72 -3.53
N GLU A 39 -8.40 -0.33 -4.26
CA GLU A 39 -8.52 1.04 -4.78
C GLU A 39 -8.57 2.07 -3.64
N GLU A 40 -9.25 1.75 -2.54
CA GLU A 40 -9.28 2.62 -1.36
C GLU A 40 -7.90 2.73 -0.72
N LEU A 41 -7.18 1.61 -0.54
CA LEU A 41 -5.81 1.62 -0.03
C LEU A 41 -4.84 2.43 -0.90
N ASP A 42 -4.92 2.30 -2.22
CA ASP A 42 -4.09 3.08 -3.15
C ASP A 42 -4.40 4.58 -3.07
N LYS A 43 -5.68 4.96 -2.96
CA LYS A 43 -6.09 6.36 -2.76
C LYS A 43 -5.57 6.92 -1.44
N ASP A 44 -5.70 6.18 -0.35
CA ASP A 44 -5.19 6.56 0.98
C ASP A 44 -3.66 6.73 0.95
N ALA A 45 -2.95 5.77 0.35
CA ALA A 45 -1.49 5.84 0.18
C ALA A 45 -1.05 7.08 -0.61
N LYS A 46 -1.72 7.38 -1.75
CA LYS A 46 -1.45 8.58 -2.56
C LYS A 46 -1.71 9.87 -1.79
N LYS A 47 -2.77 9.93 -0.99
CA LYS A 47 -3.10 11.08 -0.14
C LYS A 47 -2.02 11.30 0.94
N LEU A 48 -1.57 10.22 1.58
CA LEU A 48 -0.50 10.29 2.57
C LEU A 48 0.85 10.70 1.95
N ILE A 49 1.18 10.20 0.74
CA ILE A 49 2.39 10.64 0.02
C ILE A 49 2.37 12.15 -0.22
N LYS A 50 1.26 12.69 -0.74
CA LYS A 50 1.13 14.14 -0.96
C LYS A 50 1.27 14.94 0.34
N LYS A 51 0.64 14.46 1.42
CA LYS A 51 0.70 15.11 2.74
C LYS A 51 2.12 15.11 3.31
N VAL A 52 2.82 13.98 3.23
CA VAL A 52 4.20 13.81 3.67
C VAL A 52 5.15 14.66 2.83
N GLN A 53 5.00 14.70 1.50
CA GLN A 53 5.82 15.56 0.64
C GLN A 53 5.63 17.04 0.97
N SER A 54 4.38 17.50 1.05
CA SER A 54 4.08 18.91 1.37
C SER A 54 4.56 19.31 2.78
N SER A 55 4.46 18.40 3.75
CA SER A 55 4.96 18.64 5.11
C SER A 55 6.49 18.58 5.18
N GLY A 56 7.12 17.69 4.41
CA GLY A 56 8.56 17.56 4.31
C GLY A 56 9.23 18.75 3.61
N GLU A 57 8.60 19.33 2.59
CA GLU A 57 9.08 20.56 1.95
C GLU A 57 9.12 21.75 2.93
N LYS A 58 8.18 21.79 3.86
CA LYS A 58 8.06 22.86 4.88
C LYS A 58 8.87 22.61 6.16
N ALA A 59 9.51 21.45 6.28
CA ALA A 59 10.24 21.06 7.48
C ALA A 59 11.68 21.58 7.49
N ASP A 60 12.24 21.76 8.69
CA ASP A 60 13.67 21.94 8.91
C ASP A 60 14.47 20.68 8.53
N GLU A 61 15.80 20.76 8.54
CA GLU A 61 16.67 19.67 8.07
C GLU A 61 16.49 18.35 8.83
N SER A 62 16.24 18.42 10.15
CA SER A 62 15.96 17.24 10.98
C SER A 62 14.56 16.69 10.69
N GLY A 63 13.59 17.57 10.50
CA GLY A 63 12.24 17.20 10.07
C GLY A 63 12.19 16.55 8.68
N LYS A 64 13.00 17.03 7.72
CA LYS A 64 13.09 16.47 6.36
C LYS A 64 13.48 15.00 6.37
N LYS A 65 14.41 14.59 7.24
CA LYS A 65 14.81 13.18 7.38
C LYS A 65 13.63 12.32 7.85
N THR A 66 12.93 12.75 8.90
CA THR A 66 11.74 12.08 9.41
C THR A 66 10.66 11.92 8.33
N TRP A 67 10.34 13.01 7.61
CA TRP A 67 9.35 12.96 6.54
C TRP A 67 9.78 12.08 5.36
N LYS A 68 11.07 12.04 5.04
CA LYS A 68 11.62 11.16 4.00
C LYS A 68 11.45 9.69 4.38
N GLU A 69 11.71 9.33 5.64
CA GLU A 69 11.48 7.96 6.14
C GLU A 69 10.00 7.57 6.09
N LEU A 70 9.09 8.46 6.50
CA LEU A 70 7.65 8.24 6.40
C LEU A 70 7.20 8.07 4.94
N ALA A 71 7.73 8.87 4.01
CA ALA A 71 7.44 8.73 2.59
C ALA A 71 7.89 7.37 2.05
N GLU A 72 9.04 6.89 2.50
CA GLU A 72 9.58 5.61 2.08
C GLU A 72 8.75 4.44 2.58
N ARG A 73 8.26 4.49 3.82
CA ARG A 73 7.31 3.51 4.37
C ARG A 73 6.05 3.41 3.53
N ILE A 74 5.40 4.54 3.23
CA ILE A 74 4.19 4.54 2.39
C ILE A 74 4.47 3.95 1.01
N ARG A 75 5.60 4.31 0.39
CA ARG A 75 5.98 3.76 -0.93
C ARG A 75 6.22 2.26 -0.88
N LYS A 76 6.82 1.73 0.19
CA LYS A 76 6.99 0.27 0.38
C LYS A 76 5.62 -0.43 0.45
N GLN A 77 4.67 0.13 1.17
CA GLN A 77 3.32 -0.44 1.27
C GLN A 77 2.56 -0.38 -0.06
N ALA A 78 2.58 0.77 -0.75
CA ALA A 78 1.97 0.90 -2.07
C ALA A 78 2.54 -0.13 -3.07
N LYS A 79 3.85 -0.40 -3.02
CA LYS A 79 4.47 -1.46 -3.82
C LYS A 79 4.00 -2.86 -3.42
N LYS A 80 3.87 -3.14 -2.13
CA LYS A 80 3.39 -4.42 -1.61
C LYS A 80 1.96 -4.69 -2.05
N ILE A 81 1.08 -3.70 -1.86
CA ILE A 81 -0.30 -3.66 -2.36
C ILE A 81 -0.33 -3.99 -3.85
N ASN A 82 0.36 -3.21 -4.68
CA ASN A 82 0.31 -3.37 -6.13
C ASN A 82 0.82 -4.75 -6.59
N ARG A 83 1.87 -5.27 -5.92
CA ARG A 83 2.40 -6.61 -6.19
C ARG A 83 1.38 -7.69 -5.85
N SER A 84 0.84 -7.68 -4.63
CA SER A 84 -0.14 -8.68 -4.20
C SER A 84 -1.42 -8.63 -5.03
N TRP A 85 -1.87 -7.43 -5.41
CA TRP A 85 -2.98 -7.28 -6.37
C TRP A 85 -2.63 -7.92 -7.71
N THR A 86 -1.48 -7.57 -8.28
CA THR A 86 -1.01 -8.13 -9.55
C THR A 86 -0.93 -9.66 -9.51
N GLU A 87 -0.46 -10.26 -8.41
CA GLU A 87 -0.40 -11.72 -8.24
C GLU A 87 -1.79 -12.37 -8.14
N LEU A 88 -2.79 -11.65 -7.64
CA LEU A 88 -4.17 -12.14 -7.58
C LEU A 88 -4.93 -11.96 -8.91
N VAL A 89 -4.75 -10.82 -9.61
CA VAL A 89 -5.44 -10.55 -10.88
C VAL A 89 -4.73 -11.12 -12.10
N LYS A 90 -3.39 -11.19 -12.13
CA LYS A 90 -2.72 -11.97 -13.18
C LYS A 90 -2.99 -13.42 -12.86
N GLU A 91 -3.66 -14.11 -13.77
CA GLU A 91 -3.64 -15.57 -13.78
C GLU A 91 -2.21 -16.05 -13.51
N PRO A 92 -2.00 -17.14 -12.73
CA PRO A 92 -0.79 -17.90 -12.95
C PRO A 92 -0.86 -18.20 -14.44
N LYS A 93 0.05 -17.65 -15.26
CA LYS A 93 0.27 -18.21 -16.58
C LYS A 93 0.42 -19.69 -16.28
N LYS A 94 -0.57 -20.50 -16.68
CA LYS A 94 -0.36 -21.93 -16.83
C LYS A 94 0.83 -21.94 -17.77
N ILE A 95 2.02 -22.19 -17.22
CA ILE A 95 3.08 -22.77 -18.03
C ILE A 95 2.39 -24.06 -18.47
N PRO A 96 2.02 -24.22 -19.76
CA PRO A 96 1.49 -25.50 -20.18
C PRO A 96 2.55 -26.54 -19.76
N ALA A 97 2.15 -27.44 -18.87
CA ALA A 97 2.84 -28.71 -18.78
C ALA A 97 2.65 -29.36 -20.15
N ASP A 98 3.75 -29.78 -20.76
CA ASP A 98 3.91 -30.26 -22.15
C ASP A 98 3.91 -29.18 -23.24
N VAL A 99 5.12 -28.81 -23.70
CA VAL A 99 5.69 -29.27 -25.00
C VAL A 99 7.20 -29.42 -24.85
#